data_AF-A0A941FRR1-F1
#
_entry.id   AF-A0A941FRR1-F1
#
_cell.length_a   1.000
_cell.length_b   1.000
_cell.length_c   1.000
_cell.angle_alpha   90.00
_cell.angle_beta   90.00
_cell.angle_gamma   90.00
#
_symmetry.space_group_name_H-M   'P 1'
#
loop_
_entity.id
_entity.type
_entity.pdbx_description
1 polymer ?
#
loop_
_entity_poly.entity_id
_entity_poly.type
_entity_poly.pdbx_seq_one_letter_code
_entity_poly.pdbx_strand_id
1 'polypeptide(L)' 'MHNESHRKEYPFIFLNCEAYSAEQLEAEMFGYSGKSGKLGAFEAAHNGTLFIEAIGKMPLSLQAKLINVLKQKR' A
#
# COMPACT_ATOMS: atom_id res chain seq x y z
N MET A 1 -14.80 5.19 -10.77
CA MET A 1 -13.64 4.82 -9.89
C MET A 1 -14.02 4.99 -8.41
N HIS A 2 -13.33 4.35 -7.45
CA HIS A 2 -13.64 4.15 -6.00
C HIS A 2 -15.07 4.49 -5.52
N ASN A 3 -15.46 5.78 -5.54
CA ASN A 3 -16.80 6.30 -5.24
C ASN A 3 -17.96 5.61 -5.99
N GLU A 4 -17.69 5.03 -7.15
CA GLU A 4 -18.67 4.29 -7.97
C GLU A 4 -18.59 2.77 -7.78
N SER A 5 -17.66 2.28 -6.94
CA SER A 5 -17.49 0.86 -6.69
C SER A 5 -18.30 0.39 -5.49
N HIS A 6 -18.49 -0.92 -5.36
CA HIS A 6 -19.05 -1.55 -4.16
C HIS A 6 -18.23 -1.27 -2.88
N ARG A 7 -17.02 -0.70 -3.01
CA ARG A 7 -16.10 -0.40 -1.90
C ARG A 7 -16.06 1.08 -1.51
N LYS A 8 -16.98 1.91 -2.01
CA LYS A 8 -16.99 3.37 -1.80
C LYS A 8 -17.11 3.82 -0.33
N GLU A 9 -17.65 2.96 0.54
CA GLU A 9 -17.79 3.22 1.98
C GLU A 9 -16.54 2.77 2.77
N TYR A 10 -15.59 2.10 2.12
CA TYR A 10 -14.35 1.62 2.72
C TYR A 10 -13.18 2.57 2.43
N PRO A 11 -12.05 2.46 3.15
CA PRO A 11 -10.95 3.40 3.00
C PRO A 11 -10.41 3.50 1.56
N PHE A 12 -10.09 4.72 1.15
CA PHE A 12 -9.28 5.00 -0.03
C PHE A 12 -7.91 5.52 0.42
N ILE A 13 -6.87 4.72 0.20
CA ILE A 13 -5.49 5.07 0.57
C ILE A 13 -4.74 5.41 -0.70
N PHE A 14 -4.02 6.53 -0.69
CA PHE A 14 -3.16 6.97 -1.78
C PHE A 14 -1.70 6.83 -1.38
N LEU A 15 -0.90 6.23 -2.26
CA LEU A 15 0.54 6.05 -2.06
C LEU A 15 1.29 6.49 -3.32
N ASN A 16 2.11 7.54 -3.22
CA ASN A 16 3.00 7.96 -4.28
C ASN A 16 4.42 7.43 -4.03
N CYS A 17 4.93 6.60 -4.93
CA CYS A 17 6.25 5.97 -4.79
C CYS A 17 7.43 6.93 -4.96
N GLU A 18 7.26 8.10 -5.58
CA GLU A 18 8.31 9.11 -5.73
C GLU A 18 8.53 9.95 -4.47
N ALA A 19 7.57 9.95 -3.54
CA ALA A 19 7.62 10.77 -2.33
C ALA A 19 8.54 10.21 -1.23
N TYR A 20 9.06 8.98 -1.38
CA TYR A 20 9.72 8.23 -0.32
C TYR A 20 11.05 7.61 -0.77
N SER A 21 12.00 7.46 0.16
CA SER A 21 13.13 6.53 -0.03
C SER A 21 12.64 5.08 -0.07
N ALA A 22 13.51 4.14 -0.47
CA ALA A 22 13.16 2.72 -0.49
C ALA A 22 12.70 2.19 0.88
N GLU A 23 13.41 2.57 1.94
CA GLU A 23 13.13 2.15 3.31
C GLU A 23 11.83 2.77 3.83
N GLN A 24 11.61 4.06 3.52
CA GLN A 24 10.38 4.75 3.88
C GLN A 24 9.18 4.16 3.13
N LEU A 25 9.33 3.89 1.83
CA LEU A 25 8.28 3.29 1.03
C LEU A 25 7.91 1.90 1.55
N GLU A 26 8.89 1.10 1.98
CA GLU A 26 8.62 -0.19 2.63
C GLU A 26 7.80 -0.01 3.92
N ALA A 27 8.22 0.91 4.79
CA ALA A 27 7.51 1.20 6.04
C ALA A 27 6.09 1.74 5.80
N GLU A 28 5.89 2.58 4.78
CA GLU A 28 4.56 3.07 4.41
C GLU A 28 3.68 1.97 3.82
N MET A 29 4.24 1.08 2.99
CA MET A 29 3.48 -0.02 2.39
C MET A 29 3.05 -1.07 3.40
N PHE A 30 3.99 -1.52 4.25
CA PHE A 30 3.84 -2.71 5.09
C PHE A 30 3.69 -2.40 6.58
N GLY A 31 3.97 -1.16 6.99
CA GLY A 31 3.95 -0.80 8.40
C GLY A 31 5.14 -1.34 9.17
N TYR A 32 5.13 -1.09 10.47
CA TYR A 32 6.13 -1.61 11.39
C TYR A 32 5.50 -1.79 12.78
N SER A 33 5.91 -2.84 13.48
CA SER A 33 5.43 -3.17 14.82
C SER A 33 6.31 -2.54 15.91
N GLY A 34 5.71 -2.15 17.04
CA GLY A 34 6.42 -1.60 18.19
C GLY A 34 5.56 -0.63 19.00
N LYS A 35 6.14 -0.01 20.04
CA LYS A 35 5.42 1.00 20.87
C LYS A 35 4.89 2.19 20.07
N SER A 36 5.59 2.56 19.00
CA SER A 36 5.21 3.61 18.06
C SER A 36 4.86 3.04 16.68
N GLY A 37 4.43 1.77 16.64
CA GLY A 37 4.13 1.04 15.41
C GLY A 37 3.09 1.76 14.56
N LYS A 38 3.13 1.50 13.26
CA LYS A 38 2.24 2.10 12.26
C LYS A 38 1.69 1.01 11.36
N LEU A 39 0.38 1.08 11.09
CA LEU A 39 -0.27 0.23 10.09
C LEU A 39 0.24 0.59 8.69
N GLY A 40 0.54 -0.44 7.90
CA GLY A 40 0.92 -0.26 6.49
C GLY A 40 -0.27 0.14 5.62
N ALA A 41 0.01 0.72 4.46
CA ALA A 41 -0.99 1.13 3.49
C ALA A 41 -1.91 -0.04 3.05
N PHE A 42 -1.40 -1.27 2.96
CA PHE A 42 -2.22 -2.44 2.65
C PHE A 42 -3.24 -2.75 3.74
N GLU A 43 -2.84 -2.66 5.00
CA GLU A 43 -3.73 -2.90 6.15
C GLU A 43 -4.71 -1.74 6.31
N ALA A 44 -4.24 -0.50 6.15
CA ALA A 44 -5.09 0.69 6.20
C ALA A 44 -6.14 0.71 5.08
N ALA A 45 -5.83 0.12 3.92
CA ALA A 45 -6.75 -0.01 2.80
C ALA A 45 -7.61 -1.28 2.85
N HIS A 46 -7.63 -2.01 3.97
CA HIS A 46 -8.37 -3.27 4.09
C HIS A 46 -9.85 -3.10 3.72
N ASN A 47 -10.37 -4.00 2.88
CA ASN A 47 -11.69 -3.95 2.22
C ASN A 47 -11.96 -2.73 1.31
N GLY A 48 -11.04 -1.77 1.27
CA GLY A 48 -11.11 -0.56 0.50
C GLY A 48 -10.30 -0.61 -0.80
N THR A 49 -9.62 0.48 -1.09
CA THR A 49 -8.83 0.68 -2.31
C THR A 49 -7.50 1.33 -1.97
N LEU A 50 -6.40 0.71 -2.39
CA LEU A 50 -5.06 1.32 -2.39
C LEU A 50 -4.74 1.79 -3.81
N PHE A 51 -4.56 3.09 -3.98
CA PHE A 51 -4.09 3.68 -5.23
C PHE A 51 -2.58 3.91 -5.15
N ILE A 52 -1.85 3.39 -6.14
CA ILE A 52 -0.39 3.48 -6.21
C ILE A 52 -0.02 4.34 -7.41
N GLU A 53 0.60 5.48 -7.15
CA GLU A 53 1.16 6.38 -8.17
C GLU A 53 2.66 6.12 -8.36
N ALA A 54 3.13 6.35 -9.59
CA ALA A 54 4.54 6.21 -9.98
C ALA A 54 5.15 4.83 -9.67
N ILE A 55 4.38 3.74 -9.88
CA ILE A 55 4.81 2.36 -9.58
C ILE A 55 6.16 1.97 -10.21
N GLY A 56 6.54 2.56 -11.35
CA GLY A 56 7.83 2.32 -12.00
C GLY A 56 9.04 2.84 -11.21
N LYS A 57 8.83 3.66 -10.18
CA LYS A 57 9.85 4.17 -9.27
C LYS A 57 10.05 3.29 -8.04
N MET A 58 9.18 2.30 -7.85
CA MET A 58 9.30 1.33 -6.77
C MET A 58 10.56 0.45 -6.97
N PRO A 59 11.42 0.26 -5.97
CA PRO A 59 12.53 -0.67 -6.02
C PRO A 59 12.09 -2.11 -6.37
N LEU A 60 12.92 -2.85 -7.12
CA LEU A 60 12.61 -4.22 -7.55
C LEU A 60 12.28 -5.17 -6.38
N SER A 61 12.95 -4.99 -5.23
CA SER A 61 12.68 -5.74 -4.00
C SER A 61 11.24 -5.53 -3.50
N LEU A 62 10.74 -4.30 -3.56
CA LEU A 62 9.37 -3.97 -3.15
C LEU A 62 8.34 -4.38 -4.21
N GLN A 63 8.68 -4.33 -5.50
CA GLN A 63 7.82 -4.87 -6.56
C GLN A 63 7.57 -6.37 -6.36
N ALA A 64 8.61 -7.14 -6.01
CA ALA A 64 8.46 -8.56 -5.69
C ALA A 64 7.53 -8.81 -4.49
N LYS A 65 7.64 -7.99 -3.43
CA LYS A 65 6.74 -8.06 -2.27
C LYS A 65 5.29 -7.70 -2.63
N LEU A 66 5.09 -6.63 -3.41
CA LEU A 66 3.77 -6.23 -3.92
C LEU A 66 3.11 -7.37 -4.72
N ILE A 67 3.86 -8.03 -5.61
CA ILE A 67 3.36 -9.18 -6.37
C ILE A 67 2.92 -10.30 -5.43
N ASN A 68 3.67 -10.58 -4.36
CA ASN A 68 3.29 -11.61 -3.38
C ASN A 68 1.99 -11.26 -2.67
N VAL A 69 1.78 -10.00 -2.28
CA VAL A 69 0.51 -9.54 -1.66
C VAL A 69 -0.65 -9.71 -2.64
N LEU A 70 -0.48 -9.31 -3.90
CA LEU A 70 -1.55 -9.42 -4.90
C LEU A 70 -1.89 -10.87 -5.27
N LYS A 71 -0.90 -11.78 -5.21
CA LYS A 71 -1.11 -13.21 -5.45
C LYS A 71 -1.81 -13.91 -4.29
N GLN A 72 -1.53 -13.50 -3.06
CA GLN A 72 -2.17 -14.05 -1.88
C GLN A 72 -3.60 -13.51 -1.76
N LYS A 73 -4.54 -14.14 -2.47
CA LYS A 73 -5.97 -13.94 -2.25
C LYS A 73 -6.34 -14.51 -0.87
N ARG A 74 -6.45 -13.64 0.13
CA ARG A 74 -7.24 -13.90 1.33
C ARG A 74 -8.56 -13.16 1.21
#